data_AF-A0A3S4M898-F1
#
_entry.id   AF-A0A3S4M898-F1
#
_cell.length_a   1.000
_cell.length_b   1.000
_cell.length_c   1.000
_cell.angle_alpha   90.00
_cell.angle_beta   90.00
_cell.angle_gamma   90.00
#
_symmetry.space_group_name_H-M   'P 1'
#
loop_
_entity.id
_entity.type
_entity.pdbx_description
1 polymer ?
#
loop_
_entity_poly.entity_id
_entity_poly.type
_entity_poly.pdbx_seq_one_letter_code
_entity_poly.pdbx_strand_id
1 'polypeptide(L)' 'MKYHDLRDFLTLLEQQGELKRITLAVDPHLEMTEIADRTLRAGGPALLFENPKGYAMPVLV' A
#
# COMPACT_ATOMS: atom_id res chain seq x y z
N MET A 1 -14.30 16.46 -9.02
CA MET A 1 -13.00 15.75 -8.85
C MET A 1 -13.20 14.31 -9.32
N LYS A 2 -12.20 13.65 -9.92
CA LYS A 2 -12.34 12.31 -10.52
C LYS A 2 -12.67 11.21 -9.50
N TYR A 3 -12.38 11.46 -8.21
CA TYR A 3 -12.64 10.58 -7.06
C TYR A 3 -13.20 11.43 -5.92
N HIS A 4 -14.09 10.88 -5.06
CA HIS A 4 -14.65 11.62 -3.92
C HIS A 4 -13.73 11.61 -2.70
N ASP A 5 -13.04 10.50 -2.47
CA ASP A 5 -12.05 10.37 -1.41
C ASP A 5 -10.93 9.37 -1.78
N LEU A 6 -10.03 9.10 -0.83
CA LEU A 6 -8.95 8.14 -1.00
C LEU A 6 -9.46 6.70 -1.16
N ARG A 7 -10.58 6.32 -0.52
CA ARG A 7 -11.12 4.95 -0.58
C ARG A 7 -11.69 4.66 -1.96
N ASP A 8 -12.37 5.64 -2.56
CA ASP A 8 -12.80 5.59 -3.96
C ASP A 8 -11.61 5.37 -4.90
N PHE A 9 -10.51 6.10 -4.68
CA PHE A 9 -9.30 5.96 -5.48
C PHE A 9 -8.65 4.58 -5.31
N LEU A 10 -8.55 4.07 -4.08
CA LEU A 10 -8.01 2.73 -3.81
C LEU A 10 -8.84 1.63 -4.45
N THR A 11 -10.17 1.77 -4.45
CA THR A 11 -11.09 0.83 -5.10
C THR A 11 -10.82 0.77 -6.60
N LEU A 12 -10.56 1.91 -7.26
CA LEU A 12 -10.17 1.93 -8.66
C LEU A 12 -8.85 1.21 -8.89
N LEU A 13 -7.81 1.50 -8.10
CA LEU A 13 -6.50 0.85 -8.27
C LEU A 13 -6.62 -0.67 -8.12
N GLU A 14 -7.41 -1.14 -7.16
CA GLU A 14 -7.68 -2.57 -6.94
C GLU A 14 -8.39 -3.20 -8.15
N GLN A 15 -9.38 -2.52 -8.73
CA GLN A 15 -10.06 -2.96 -9.96
C GLN A 15 -9.12 -3.03 -11.18
N GLN A 16 -8.11 -2.16 -11.23
CA GLN A 16 -7.12 -2.11 -12.31
C GLN A 16 -5.96 -3.08 -12.10
N GLY A 17 -5.88 -3.75 -10.94
CA GLY A 17 -4.72 -4.57 -10.57
C GLY A 17 -3.48 -3.76 -10.16
N GLU A 18 -3.65 -2.45 -9.95
CA GLU A 18 -2.61 -1.47 -9.60
C GLU A 18 -2.48 -1.27 -8.08
N LEU A 19 -3.19 -2.06 -7.26
CA LEU A 19 -3.07 -2.07 -5.81
C LEU A 19 -2.81 -3.49 -5.30
N LYS A 20 -1.83 -3.62 -4.42
CA LYS A 20 -1.58 -4.84 -3.64
C LYS A 20 -1.79 -4.56 -2.15
N ARG A 21 -2.69 -5.32 -1.53
CA ARG A 21 -2.88 -5.33 -0.08
C ARG A 21 -1.91 -6.30 0.58
N ILE A 22 -1.23 -5.83 1.62
CA ILE A 22 -0.31 -6.59 2.46
C ILE A 22 -0.93 -6.69 3.85
N THR A 23 -1.56 -7.84 4.12
CA THR A 23 -2.26 -8.15 5.39
C THR A 23 -1.33 -8.70 6.47
N LEU A 24 -0.17 -9.21 6.07
CA LEU A 24 0.85 -9.71 6.98
C LEU A 24 1.40 -8.56 7.83
N ALA A 25 1.80 -8.87 9.07
CA ALA A 25 2.39 -7.89 9.95
C ALA A 25 3.79 -7.48 9.46
N VAL A 26 3.97 -6.20 9.13
CA VAL A 26 5.24 -5.65 8.61
C VAL A 26 5.80 -4.60 9.56
N ASP A 27 7.11 -4.62 9.79
CA ASP A 27 7.80 -3.60 10.58
C ASP A 27 7.88 -2.27 9.79
N PRO A 28 7.36 -1.16 10.33
CA PRO A 28 7.54 0.14 9.70
C PRO A 28 8.99 0.60 9.64
N HIS A 29 9.84 0.09 10.53
CA HIS A 29 11.25 0.43 10.53
C HIS A 29 12.00 -0.39 9.47
N LEU A 30 12.28 0.25 8.33
CA LEU A 30 13.07 -0.25 7.21
C LEU A 30 12.44 -1.39 6.40
N GLU A 31 11.71 -2.33 7.00
CA GLU A 31 11.08 -3.45 6.26
C GLU A 31 10.03 -2.94 5.26
N MET A 32 9.08 -2.10 5.68
CA MET A 32 8.11 -1.48 4.77
C MET A 32 8.78 -0.67 3.66
N THR A 33 9.81 0.11 3.98
CA THR A 33 10.54 0.95 3.01
C THR A 33 11.27 0.10 1.98
N GLU A 34 11.90 -1.00 2.39
CA GLU A 34 12.59 -1.89 1.47
C GLU A 34 11.62 -2.57 0.49
N ILE A 35 10.47 -3.06 1.00
CA ILE A 35 9.41 -3.64 0.16
C ILE A 35 8.91 -2.61 -0.86
N ALA A 36 8.70 -1.37 -0.43
CA ALA A 36 8.28 -0.28 -1.31
C ALA A 36 9.33 0.08 -2.36
N ASP A 37 10.61 0.25 -1.98
CA ASP A 37 11.70 0.56 -2.92
C ASP A 37 11.85 -0.54 -3.98
N ARG A 38 11.83 -1.81 -3.56
CA ARG A 38 11.90 -2.95 -4.48
C ARG A 38 10.72 -2.98 -5.46
N THR A 39 9.51 -2.72 -4.97
CA THR A 39 8.30 -2.68 -5.79
C THR A 39 8.35 -1.53 -6.79
N LEU A 40 8.75 -0.34 -6.34
CA LEU A 40 8.91 0.85 -7.18
C LEU A 40 9.94 0.62 -8.29
N ARG A 41 11.10 0.04 -7.97
CA ARG A 41 12.15 -0.29 -8.96
C ARG A 41 11.69 -1.32 -9.99
N ALA A 42 10.77 -2.20 -9.62
CA ALA A 42 10.16 -3.16 -10.53
C ALA A 42 9.00 -2.57 -11.36
N GLY A 43 8.61 -1.30 -11.12
CA GLY A 43 7.42 -0.70 -11.73
C GLY A 43 6.12 -1.39 -11.27
N GLY A 44 6.12 -1.92 -10.04
CA GLY A 44 5.01 -2.66 -9.47
C GLY A 44 3.85 -1.78 -8.98
N PRO A 45 2.77 -2.41 -8.48
CA PRO A 45 1.57 -1.71 -8.03
C PRO A 45 1.79 -0.92 -6.74
N ALA A 46 0.85 -0.03 -6.41
CA ALA A 46 0.79 0.61 -5.11
C ALA A 46 0.61 -0.44 -3.99
N LEU A 47 1.13 -0.15 -2.80
CA LEU A 47 1.11 -1.07 -1.66
C LEU A 47 0.29 -0.50 -0.51
N LEU A 48 -0.71 -1.26 -0.05
CA LEU A 48 -1.43 -0.95 1.19
C LEU A 48 -1.03 -1.93 2.29
N PHE A 49 -0.25 -1.45 3.26
CA PHE A 49 0.13 -2.19 4.45
C PHE A 49 -0.96 -2.04 5.51
N GLU A 50 -1.70 -3.12 5.79
CA GLU A 50 -2.85 -3.08 6.71
C GLU A 50 -2.49 -3.38 8.17
N ASN A 51 -1.32 -3.98 8.40
CA ASN A 51 -0.87 -4.37 9.73
C ASN A 51 0.58 -3.93 10.03
N PRO A 52 0.85 -2.62 10.16
CA PRO A 52 2.15 -2.13 10.60
C PRO A 52 2.36 -2.45 12.09
N LYS A 53 3.45 -3.15 12.42
CA LYS A 53 3.74 -3.59 13.80
C LYS A 53 3.77 -2.39 14.76
N GLY A 54 2.95 -2.44 15.81
CA GLY A 54 2.88 -1.39 16.83
C GLY A 54 1.99 -0.19 16.49
N TYR A 55 1.32 -0.19 15.33
CA TYR A 55 0.45 0.89 14.89
C TYR A 55 -0.91 0.37 14.41
N ALA A 56 -1.97 1.15 14.66
CA ALA A 56 -3.33 0.82 14.19
C ALA A 56 -3.67 1.45 12.84
N MET A 57 -2.84 2.38 12.36
CA MET A 57 -3.09 3.13 11.12
C MET A 57 -2.43 2.42 9.93
N PRO A 58 -3.20 2.00 8.90
CA PRO A 58 -2.65 1.47 7.66
C PRO A 58 -1.82 2.51 6.91
N VAL A 59 -0.86 2.04 6.11
CA VAL A 59 0.01 2.91 5.32
C VAL A 59 -0.09 2.52 3.86
N LEU A 60 -0.35 3.53 3.02
CA LEU A 60 -0.33 3.43 1.57
C LEU A 60 1.00 3.99 1.06
N VAL A 61 1.70 3.23 0.21
CA VAL A 61 2.95 3.62 -0.45
C VAL A 61 2.85 3.42 -1.96
#